data_AF-A0A5J6Z8V7-F1
#
_entry.id   AF-A0A5J6Z8V7-F1
#
_cell.length_a   1.000
_cell.length_b   1.000
_cell.length_c   1.000
_cell.angle_alpha   90.00
_cell.angle_beta   90.00
_cell.angle_gamma   90.00
#
_symmetry.space_group_name_H-M   'P 1'
#
loop_
_entity.id
_entity.type
_entity.pdbx_description
1 polymer ?
#
loop_
_entity_poly.entity_id
_entity_poly.type
_entity_poly.pdbx_seq_one_letter_code
_entity_poly.pdbx_strand_id
1 'polypeptide(L)'
;MSAAERPAGTIDVNPVITATSENVREMLQRSAVWTRMSDGSLPFAGRASYLEQHWDGLRVLLGALDNFENIPDLRGLRDQVRLTVEKMGDALDRSHATARWREHHVTMPSMLQFRRRVTEMTNHGDLIGLVAHTVVRLAAVSACPVPTTDELTSPSVTLIHNEEQEELFVEEMSAALVFLMAHGSDVVRAYQGQKQESTCAVTAAMIRNALR
;
A
#
# COMPACT_ATOMS: atom_id res chain seq x y z
N MET A 1 24.18 0.73 12.03
CA MET A 1 23.34 1.63 11.21
C MET A 1 23.96 3.01 11.28
N SER A 2 24.44 3.54 10.15
CA SER A 2 24.98 4.90 10.08
C SER A 2 23.79 5.88 10.11
N ALA A 3 23.77 6.77 11.09
CA ALA A 3 22.87 7.91 11.10
C ALA A 3 23.28 8.79 9.92
N ALA A 4 22.53 8.72 8.81
CA ALA A 4 22.61 9.76 7.79
C ALA A 4 22.30 11.08 8.51
N GLU A 5 23.25 12.02 8.49
CA GLU A 5 23.08 13.35 9.08
C GLU A 5 21.82 13.97 8.47
N ARG A 6 20.79 14.17 9.30
CA ARG A 6 19.56 14.82 8.84
C ARG A 6 19.87 16.27 8.50
N PRO A 7 19.24 16.82 7.45
CA PRO A 7 19.33 18.25 7.18
C PRO A 7 18.97 19.05 8.43
N ALA A 8 19.74 20.09 8.75
CA ALA A 8 19.45 20.94 9.90
C ALA A 8 18.04 21.55 9.77
N GLY A 9 17.21 21.44 10.81
CA GLY A 9 15.86 22.01 10.85
C GLY A 9 14.72 21.09 10.37
N THR A 10 14.95 19.79 10.20
CA THR A 10 13.88 18.81 9.97
C THR A 10 13.42 18.15 11.27
N ILE A 11 12.12 17.97 11.44
CA ILE A 11 11.54 17.18 12.55
C ILE A 11 11.70 15.69 12.27
N ASP A 12 12.02 14.92 13.31
CA ASP A 12 12.12 13.46 13.22
C ASP A 12 10.76 12.79 13.31
N VAL A 13 10.18 12.45 12.16
CA VAL A 13 8.91 11.70 12.12
C VAL A 13 9.08 10.18 12.08
N ASN A 14 10.31 9.64 12.14
CA ASN A 14 10.52 8.19 12.16
C ASN A 14 9.80 7.46 13.30
N PRO A 15 9.72 8.01 14.54
CA PRO A 15 8.93 7.39 15.60
C PRO A 15 7.45 7.25 15.22
N VAL A 16 6.87 8.29 14.60
CA VAL A 16 5.47 8.28 14.18
C VAL A 16 5.24 7.29 13.04
N ILE A 17 6.15 7.24 12.06
CA ILE A 17 6.12 6.28 10.94
C ILE A 17 6.19 4.84 11.47
N THR A 18 7.06 4.58 12.44
CA THR A 18 7.24 3.26 13.05
C THR A 18 5.96 2.84 13.79
N ALA A 19 5.45 3.69 14.67
CA ALA A 19 4.21 3.44 15.41
C ALA A 19 3.01 3.23 14.46
N THR A 20 2.93 4.03 13.39
CA THR A 20 1.88 3.90 12.38
C THR A 20 2.00 2.58 11.62
N SER A 21 3.22 2.15 11.27
CA SER A 21 3.44 0.88 10.58
C SER A 21 3.04 -0.32 11.42
N GLU A 22 3.32 -0.28 12.73
CA GLU A 22 2.85 -1.27 13.70
C GLU A 22 1.32 -1.27 13.81
N ASN A 23 0.70 -0.09 13.96
CA ASN A 23 -0.74 0.05 14.02
C ASN A 23 -1.43 -0.46 12.74
N VAL A 24 -0.89 -0.14 11.55
CA VAL A 24 -1.39 -0.65 10.27
C VAL A 24 -1.37 -2.17 10.26
N ARG A 25 -0.25 -2.78 10.68
CA ARG A 25 -0.13 -4.24 10.76
C ARG A 25 -1.16 -4.84 11.70
N GLU A 26 -1.31 -4.31 12.91
CA GLU A 26 -2.28 -4.80 13.89
C GLU A 26 -3.72 -4.67 13.39
N MET A 27 -4.08 -3.53 12.80
CA MET A 27 -5.43 -3.28 12.28
C MET A 27 -5.75 -4.17 11.10
N LEU A 28 -4.79 -4.37 10.18
CA LEU A 28 -4.95 -5.32 9.09
C LEU A 28 -5.14 -6.74 9.62
N GLN A 29 -4.35 -7.19 10.60
CA GLN A 29 -4.48 -8.53 11.19
C GLN A 29 -5.84 -8.78 11.86
N ARG A 30 -6.48 -7.72 12.40
CA ARG A 30 -7.83 -7.79 12.99
C ARG A 30 -8.96 -7.59 11.97
N SER A 31 -8.63 -7.26 10.72
CA SER A 31 -9.63 -6.95 9.70
C SER A 31 -10.34 -8.20 9.19
N ALA A 32 -11.59 -8.04 8.76
CA ALA A 32 -12.38 -9.13 8.18
C ALA A 32 -11.71 -9.73 6.92
N VAL A 33 -11.04 -8.91 6.11
CA VAL A 33 -10.33 -9.41 4.92
C VAL A 33 -9.19 -10.32 5.32
N TRP A 34 -8.42 -9.96 6.36
CA TRP A 34 -7.32 -10.77 6.86
C TRP A 34 -7.78 -12.09 7.46
N THR A 35 -8.83 -12.07 8.28
CA THR A 35 -9.45 -13.28 8.82
C THR A 35 -9.83 -14.24 7.68
N ARG A 36 -10.52 -13.73 6.65
CA ARG A 36 -10.95 -14.55 5.51
C ARG A 36 -9.79 -15.01 4.61
N MET A 37 -8.72 -14.23 4.52
CA MET A 37 -7.49 -14.66 3.83
C MET A 37 -6.82 -15.80 4.60
N SER A 38 -6.73 -15.67 5.92
CA SER A 38 -6.02 -16.59 6.81
C SER A 38 -6.74 -17.94 6.98
N ASP A 39 -8.06 -17.92 7.12
CA ASP A 39 -8.87 -19.14 7.23
C ASP A 39 -9.22 -19.77 5.87
N GLY A 40 -8.85 -19.11 4.77
CA GLY A 40 -9.06 -19.58 3.40
C GLY A 40 -10.48 -19.38 2.85
N SER A 41 -11.39 -18.75 3.60
CA SER A 41 -12.78 -18.47 3.20
C SER A 41 -12.93 -17.34 2.19
N LEU A 42 -11.87 -16.55 1.95
CA LEU A 42 -11.81 -15.66 0.79
C LEU A 42 -11.39 -16.47 -0.45
N PRO A 43 -12.18 -16.48 -1.54
CA PRO A 43 -11.80 -17.19 -2.75
C PRO A 43 -10.52 -16.60 -3.36
N PHE A 44 -9.86 -17.36 -4.24
CA PHE A 44 -8.62 -16.92 -4.89
C PHE A 44 -8.78 -15.55 -5.55
N ALA A 45 -9.87 -15.32 -6.29
CA ALA A 45 -10.11 -14.05 -6.96
C ALA A 45 -10.19 -12.89 -5.96
N GLY A 46 -10.77 -13.10 -4.77
CA GLY A 46 -10.79 -12.09 -3.72
C GLY A 46 -9.42 -11.80 -3.13
N ARG A 47 -8.59 -12.83 -2.91
CA ARG A 47 -7.19 -12.65 -2.47
C ARG A 47 -6.36 -11.89 -3.49
N ALA A 48 -6.47 -12.27 -4.76
CA ALA A 48 -5.81 -11.60 -5.87
C ALA A 48 -6.25 -10.13 -5.94
N SER A 49 -7.56 -9.87 -5.96
CA SER A 49 -8.08 -8.51 -6.05
C SER A 49 -7.68 -7.63 -4.86
N TYR A 50 -7.55 -8.19 -3.66
CA TYR A 50 -7.00 -7.45 -2.50
C TYR A 50 -5.58 -6.97 -2.75
N LEU A 51 -4.71 -7.85 -3.26
CA LEU A 51 -3.33 -7.51 -3.60
C LEU A 51 -3.27 -6.54 -4.80
N GLU A 52 -4.09 -6.76 -5.83
CA GLU A 52 -4.21 -5.85 -6.98
C GLU A 52 -4.55 -4.41 -6.55
N GLN A 53 -5.41 -4.21 -5.53
CA GLN A 53 -5.72 -2.86 -5.04
C GLN A 53 -4.50 -2.17 -4.41
N HIS A 54 -3.66 -2.89 -3.67
CA HIS A 54 -2.44 -2.28 -3.09
C HIS A 54 -1.41 -1.96 -4.16
N TRP A 55 -1.24 -2.85 -5.14
CA TRP A 55 -0.39 -2.59 -6.30
C TRP A 55 -0.87 -1.35 -7.08
N ASP A 56 -2.17 -1.25 -7.34
CA ASP A 56 -2.78 -0.11 -8.02
C ASP A 56 -2.62 1.18 -7.21
N GLY A 57 -2.83 1.10 -5.89
CA GLY A 57 -2.62 2.22 -4.97
C GLY A 57 -1.19 2.75 -4.98
N LEU A 58 -0.19 1.88 -4.94
CA LEU A 58 1.20 2.27 -5.05
C LEU A 58 1.53 2.86 -6.42
N ARG A 59 0.97 2.34 -7.52
CA ARG A 59 1.13 2.95 -8.86
C ARG A 59 0.55 4.35 -8.94
N VAL A 60 -0.62 4.58 -8.37
CA VAL A 60 -1.26 5.90 -8.32
C VAL A 60 -0.40 6.88 -7.53
N LEU A 61 0.14 6.46 -6.39
CA LEU A 61 1.06 7.28 -5.58
C LEU A 61 2.39 7.54 -6.30
N LEU A 62 2.97 6.54 -6.96
CA LEU A 62 4.20 6.70 -7.75
C LEU A 62 4.01 7.75 -8.85
N GLY A 63 2.92 7.64 -9.61
CA GLY A 63 2.60 8.61 -10.65
C GLY A 63 2.38 10.02 -10.09
N ALA A 64 1.79 10.15 -8.91
CA ALA A 64 1.65 11.44 -8.23
C ALA A 64 3.02 12.01 -7.81
N LEU A 65 3.87 11.21 -7.17
CA LEU A 65 5.21 11.62 -6.74
C LEU A 65 6.12 11.96 -7.93
N ASP A 66 5.95 11.31 -9.08
CA ASP A 66 6.72 11.62 -10.28
C ASP A 66 6.42 13.02 -10.84
N ASN A 67 5.27 13.64 -10.53
CA ASN A 67 5.03 15.07 -10.83
C ASN A 67 5.95 16.02 -10.05
N PHE A 68 6.59 15.52 -8.99
CA PHE A 68 7.48 16.27 -8.12
C PHE A 68 8.91 15.77 -8.23
N GLU A 69 9.31 15.31 -9.43
CA GLU A 69 10.56 14.60 -9.60
C GLU A 69 11.83 15.38 -9.27
N ASN A 70 11.72 16.70 -9.33
CA ASN A 70 12.81 17.63 -9.05
C ASN A 70 13.06 17.83 -7.55
N ILE A 71 12.23 17.25 -6.67
CA ILE A 71 12.40 17.33 -5.22
C ILE A 71 13.34 16.20 -4.76
N PRO A 72 14.58 16.51 -4.31
CA PRO A 72 15.56 15.49 -3.95
C PRO A 72 15.11 14.62 -2.77
N ASP A 73 14.46 15.23 -1.79
CA ASP A 73 13.94 14.61 -0.57
C ASP A 73 12.95 13.47 -0.85
N LEU A 74 12.25 13.50 -1.99
CA LEU A 74 11.32 12.45 -2.39
C LEU A 74 11.96 11.32 -3.18
N ARG A 75 13.24 11.42 -3.56
CA ARG A 75 13.89 10.43 -4.43
C ARG A 75 13.89 9.04 -3.79
N GLY A 76 14.34 8.93 -2.54
CA GLY A 76 14.41 7.65 -1.84
C GLY A 76 13.05 6.98 -1.70
N LEU A 77 12.02 7.77 -1.34
CA LEU A 77 10.64 7.29 -1.27
C LEU A 77 10.13 6.79 -2.64
N ARG A 78 10.36 7.55 -3.71
CA ARG A 78 9.96 7.16 -5.07
C ARG A 78 10.62 5.88 -5.52
N ASP A 79 11.93 5.73 -5.29
CA ASP A 79 12.68 4.54 -5.68
C ASP A 79 12.17 3.31 -4.91
N GLN A 80 11.86 3.46 -3.62
CA GLN A 80 11.25 2.43 -2.80
C GLN A 80 9.85 2.03 -3.29
N VAL A 81 9.00 3.00 -3.65
CA VAL A 81 7.67 2.72 -4.20
C VAL A 81 7.79 2.01 -5.55
N ARG A 82 8.67 2.47 -6.44
CA ARG A 82 8.90 1.86 -7.76
C ARG A 82 9.31 0.40 -7.63
N LEU A 83 10.30 0.12 -6.80
CA LEU A 83 10.75 -1.25 -6.51
C LEU A 83 9.62 -2.13 -5.94
N THR A 84 8.80 -1.57 -5.06
CA THR A 84 7.68 -2.29 -4.44
C THR A 84 6.58 -2.60 -5.46
N VAL A 85 6.24 -1.64 -6.34
CA VAL A 85 5.29 -1.84 -7.45
C VAL A 85 5.77 -2.94 -8.40
N GLU A 86 7.05 -2.95 -8.75
CA GLU A 86 7.65 -3.97 -9.63
C GLU A 86 7.59 -5.36 -8.98
N LYS A 87 8.13 -5.50 -7.75
CA LYS A 87 8.13 -6.78 -7.02
C LYS A 87 6.72 -7.35 -6.84
N MET A 88 5.77 -6.49 -6.47
CA MET A 88 4.38 -6.89 -6.29
C MET A 88 3.70 -7.25 -7.62
N GLY A 89 3.98 -6.49 -8.67
CA GLY A 89 3.50 -6.76 -10.03
C GLY A 89 3.99 -8.11 -10.55
N ASP A 90 5.25 -8.47 -10.29
CA ASP A 90 5.81 -9.76 -10.70
C ASP A 90 5.24 -10.93 -9.89
N ALA A 91 4.94 -10.73 -8.61
CA ALA A 91 4.26 -11.73 -7.78
C ALA A 91 2.83 -12.01 -8.26
N LEU A 92 2.12 -10.96 -8.68
CA LEU A 92 0.79 -11.06 -9.26
C LEU A 92 0.85 -11.71 -10.66
N ASP A 93 1.83 -11.39 -11.51
CA ASP A 93 2.03 -12.07 -12.79
C ASP A 93 2.17 -13.59 -12.63
N ARG A 94 2.98 -14.03 -11.65
CA ARG A 94 3.13 -15.46 -11.32
C ARG A 94 1.81 -16.09 -10.85
N SER A 95 0.95 -15.31 -10.20
CA SER A 95 -0.33 -15.77 -9.67
C SER A 95 -1.43 -15.86 -10.73
N HIS A 96 -1.45 -14.93 -11.69
CA HIS A 96 -2.44 -14.86 -12.78
C HIS A 96 -2.03 -15.64 -14.05
N ALA A 97 -0.87 -16.31 -14.03
CA ALA A 97 -0.22 -16.98 -15.17
C ALA A 97 0.17 -16.08 -16.35
N THR A 98 -0.37 -14.87 -16.48
CA THR A 98 -0.04 -13.87 -17.51
C THR A 98 -0.14 -12.46 -16.93
N ALA A 99 0.55 -11.48 -17.52
CA ALA A 99 0.49 -10.07 -17.12
C ALA A 99 -0.83 -9.35 -17.50
N ARG A 100 -1.78 -10.03 -18.16
CA ARG A 100 -3.04 -9.42 -18.63
C ARG A 100 -3.92 -8.87 -17.51
N TRP A 101 -3.75 -9.34 -16.28
CA TRP A 101 -4.49 -8.83 -15.12
C TRP A 101 -4.23 -7.33 -14.90
N ARG A 102 -3.06 -6.81 -15.28
CA ARG A 102 -2.71 -5.39 -15.11
C ARG A 102 -3.64 -4.43 -15.86
N GLU A 103 -4.25 -4.90 -16.95
CA GLU A 103 -5.20 -4.14 -17.79
C GLU A 103 -6.67 -4.42 -17.42
N HIS A 104 -6.93 -5.45 -16.62
CA HIS A 104 -8.26 -5.99 -16.38
C HIS A 104 -8.60 -6.12 -14.89
N HIS A 105 -7.74 -5.65 -13.99
CA HIS A 105 -8.00 -5.65 -12.56
C HIS A 105 -9.24 -4.80 -12.27
N VAL A 106 -10.05 -5.26 -11.32
CA VAL A 106 -11.27 -4.54 -10.96
C VAL A 106 -10.92 -3.45 -9.97
N THR A 107 -11.15 -2.20 -10.34
CA THR A 107 -11.00 -1.07 -9.40
C THR A 107 -12.16 -1.08 -8.42
N MET A 108 -11.85 -1.20 -7.12
CA MET A 108 -12.88 -1.17 -6.07
C MET A 108 -13.38 0.26 -5.81
N PRO A 109 -14.61 0.46 -5.29
CA PRO A 109 -15.17 1.79 -5.04
C PRO A 109 -14.27 2.70 -4.17
N SER A 110 -13.70 2.17 -3.09
CA SER A 110 -12.75 2.91 -2.22
C SER A 110 -11.47 3.29 -2.94
N MET A 111 -11.04 2.53 -3.95
CA MET A 111 -9.88 2.85 -4.79
C MET A 111 -10.15 4.05 -5.70
N LEU A 112 -11.39 4.24 -6.16
CA LEU A 112 -11.81 5.44 -6.90
C LEU A 112 -11.74 6.70 -6.01
N GLN A 113 -12.18 6.60 -4.76
CA GLN A 113 -12.09 7.70 -3.80
C GLN A 113 -10.63 8.04 -3.47
N PHE A 114 -9.79 7.03 -3.26
CA PHE A 114 -8.35 7.21 -3.06
C PHE A 114 -7.69 7.89 -4.26
N ARG A 115 -7.98 7.46 -5.50
CA ARG A 115 -7.47 8.11 -6.73
C ARG A 115 -7.85 9.58 -6.80
N ARG A 116 -9.09 9.93 -6.44
CA ARG A 116 -9.52 11.34 -6.36
C ARG A 116 -8.72 12.11 -5.33
N ARG A 117 -8.56 11.58 -4.10
CA ARG A 117 -7.77 12.21 -3.04
C ARG A 117 -6.31 12.43 -3.46
N VAL A 118 -5.68 11.44 -4.07
CA VAL A 118 -4.29 11.57 -4.57
C VAL A 118 -4.20 12.63 -5.68
N THR A 119 -5.19 12.67 -6.59
CA THR A 119 -5.24 13.69 -7.64
C THR A 119 -5.41 15.09 -7.06
N GLU A 120 -6.28 15.25 -6.06
CA GLU A 120 -6.46 16.51 -5.35
C GLU A 120 -5.16 16.95 -4.66
N MET A 121 -4.48 16.07 -3.91
CA MET A 121 -3.21 16.39 -3.27
C MET A 121 -2.14 16.78 -4.30
N THR A 122 -2.07 16.05 -5.41
CA THR A 122 -1.14 16.35 -6.52
C THR A 122 -1.41 17.73 -7.11
N ASN A 123 -2.67 18.05 -7.39
CA ASN A 123 -3.05 19.34 -7.98
C ASN A 123 -2.80 20.53 -7.04
N HIS A 124 -2.92 20.33 -5.73
CA HIS A 124 -2.65 21.36 -4.73
C HIS A 124 -1.19 21.44 -4.30
N GLY A 125 -0.32 20.53 -4.77
CA GLY A 125 1.07 20.46 -4.33
C GLY A 125 1.25 20.00 -2.88
N ASP A 126 0.29 19.23 -2.35
CA ASP A 126 0.32 18.71 -0.98
C ASP A 126 1.27 17.50 -0.87
N LEU A 127 2.55 17.81 -0.70
CA LEU A 127 3.61 16.80 -0.57
C LEU A 127 3.51 16.03 0.75
N ILE A 128 3.11 16.69 1.84
CA ILE A 128 3.02 16.07 3.16
C ILE A 128 1.95 14.98 3.13
N GLY A 129 0.77 15.28 2.57
CA GLY A 129 -0.29 14.30 2.36
C GLY A 129 0.15 13.16 1.44
N LEU A 130 0.80 13.45 0.31
CA LEU A 130 1.31 12.40 -0.58
C LEU A 130 2.30 11.46 0.11
N VAL A 131 3.21 11.99 0.92
CA VAL A 131 4.17 11.18 1.69
C VAL A 131 3.46 10.36 2.74
N ALA A 132 2.53 10.94 3.50
CA ALA A 132 1.75 10.23 4.52
C ALA A 132 0.98 9.03 3.94
N HIS A 133 0.27 9.23 2.83
CA HIS A 133 -0.46 8.16 2.15
C HIS A 133 0.47 7.09 1.59
N THR A 134 1.66 7.48 1.12
CA THR A 134 2.68 6.54 0.63
C THR A 134 3.23 5.69 1.76
N VAL A 135 3.59 6.29 2.90
CA VAL A 135 4.08 5.59 4.09
C VAL A 135 3.08 4.53 4.54
N VAL A 136 1.81 4.91 4.70
CA VAL A 136 0.75 3.99 5.15
C VAL A 136 0.54 2.86 4.15
N ARG A 137 0.59 3.14 2.84
CA ARG A 137 0.44 2.12 1.81
C ARG A 137 1.61 1.14 1.79
N LEU A 138 2.84 1.63 1.92
CA LEU A 138 4.03 0.78 2.02
C LEU A 138 3.96 -0.09 3.28
N ALA A 139 3.56 0.47 4.43
CA ALA A 139 3.36 -0.30 5.66
C ALA A 139 2.31 -1.42 5.48
N ALA A 140 1.22 -1.13 4.77
CA ALA A 140 0.20 -2.13 4.46
C ALA A 140 0.73 -3.27 3.59
N VAL A 141 1.53 -2.95 2.57
CA VAL A 141 2.15 -3.95 1.71
C VAL A 141 3.18 -4.79 2.48
N SER A 142 3.98 -4.18 3.36
CA SER A 142 4.89 -4.89 4.29
C SER A 142 4.17 -5.84 5.25
N ALA A 143 2.89 -5.57 5.54
CA ALA A 143 2.08 -6.42 6.39
C ALA A 143 1.40 -7.55 5.60
N CYS A 144 1.32 -7.46 4.26
CA CYS A 144 0.70 -8.48 3.42
C CYS A 144 1.62 -9.71 3.24
N PRO A 145 1.05 -10.92 3.11
CA PRO A 145 1.81 -12.16 2.96
C PRO A 145 2.33 -12.37 1.52
N VAL A 146 2.85 -11.32 0.88
CA VAL A 146 3.48 -11.40 -0.45
C VAL A 146 4.98 -11.65 -0.28
N PRO A 147 5.64 -12.45 -1.15
CA PRO A 147 7.07 -12.73 -1.02
C PRO A 147 7.85 -11.43 -0.93
N THR A 148 8.43 -11.27 0.25
CA THR A 148 9.14 -10.14 0.83
C THR A 148 9.80 -9.22 -0.19
N THR A 149 9.34 -7.97 -0.23
CA THR A 149 10.30 -6.87 -0.21
C THR A 149 11.13 -7.08 1.06
N ASP A 150 12.45 -7.28 0.93
CA ASP A 150 13.40 -7.14 2.04
C ASP A 150 12.96 -5.98 2.92
N GLU A 151 13.03 -6.14 4.26
CA GLU A 151 12.54 -5.19 5.27
C GLU A 151 12.46 -3.79 4.69
N LEU A 152 11.23 -3.35 4.36
CA LEU A 152 11.01 -2.01 3.80
C LEU A 152 11.58 -1.04 4.83
N THR A 153 12.79 -0.54 4.57
CA THR A 153 13.44 0.44 5.42
C THR A 153 12.48 1.61 5.53
N SER A 154 12.16 2.03 6.75
CA SER A 154 11.28 3.18 6.97
C SER A 154 11.75 4.32 6.07
N PRO A 155 10.88 4.83 5.18
CA PRO A 155 11.29 5.86 4.24
C PRO A 155 11.80 7.06 5.03
N SER A 156 12.97 7.57 4.65
CA SER A 156 13.49 8.79 5.26
C SER A 156 12.63 9.96 4.78
N VAL A 157 11.85 10.54 5.70
CA VAL A 157 11.03 11.73 5.45
C VAL A 157 11.78 12.93 6.01
N THR A 158 12.19 13.85 5.12
CA THR A 158 12.94 15.08 5.47
C THR A 158 12.17 16.36 5.16
N LEU A 159 10.91 16.26 4.75
CA LEU A 159 10.08 17.38 4.28
C LEU A 159 9.32 18.13 5.39
N ILE A 160 9.49 17.71 6.64
CA ILE A 160 8.74 18.23 7.78
C ILE A 160 9.69 19.09 8.61
N HIS A 161 9.36 20.36 8.75
CA HIS A 161 10.25 21.38 9.30
C HIS A 161 9.66 22.11 10.52
N ASN A 162 8.37 21.92 10.80
CA ASN A 162 7.68 22.53 11.94
C ASN A 162 6.53 21.65 12.46
N GLU A 163 6.01 22.00 13.64
CA GLU A 163 4.98 21.22 14.35
C GLU A 163 3.66 21.15 13.58
N GLU A 164 3.23 22.23 12.92
CA GLU A 164 1.98 22.24 12.12
C GLU A 164 2.06 21.23 10.96
N GLN A 165 3.22 21.10 10.33
CA GLN A 165 3.48 20.10 9.28
C GLN A 165 3.51 18.67 9.83
N GLU A 166 4.02 18.49 11.05
CA GLU A 166 3.99 17.19 11.72
C GLU A 166 2.55 16.78 12.06
N GLU A 167 1.75 17.69 12.60
CA GLU A 167 0.33 17.47 12.88
C GLU A 167 -0.43 17.09 11.61
N LEU A 168 -0.26 17.85 10.53
CA LEU A 168 -0.85 17.55 9.22
C LEU A 168 -0.42 16.16 8.71
N PHE A 169 0.86 15.81 8.87
CA PHE A 169 1.37 14.50 8.47
C PHE A 169 0.67 13.35 9.22
N VAL A 170 0.45 13.51 10.53
CA VAL A 170 -0.26 12.52 11.35
C VAL A 170 -1.75 12.43 10.98
N GLU A 171 -2.39 13.56 10.71
CA GLU A 171 -3.77 13.61 10.24
C GLU A 171 -3.93 12.86 8.91
N GLU A 172 -3.03 13.12 7.95
CA GLU A 172 -3.07 12.46 6.64
C GLU A 172 -2.75 10.97 6.73
N MET A 173 -1.87 10.54 7.64
CA MET A 173 -1.66 9.11 7.89
C MET A 173 -2.93 8.44 8.43
N SER A 174 -3.66 9.12 9.31
CA SER A 174 -4.94 8.64 9.83
C SER A 174 -6.00 8.54 8.72
N ALA A 175 -6.07 9.54 7.84
CA ALA A 175 -6.95 9.52 6.67
C ALA A 175 -6.59 8.39 5.69
N ALA A 176 -5.30 8.19 5.41
CA ALA A 176 -4.80 7.12 4.57
C ALA A 176 -5.17 5.73 5.10
N LEU A 177 -5.10 5.54 6.41
CA LEU A 177 -5.51 4.30 7.09
C LEU A 177 -7.00 4.01 6.91
N VAL A 178 -7.86 5.03 6.92
CA VAL A 178 -9.30 4.85 6.64
C VAL A 178 -9.52 4.31 5.22
N PHE A 179 -8.86 4.90 4.21
CA PHE A 179 -8.91 4.38 2.83
C PHE A 179 -8.40 2.95 2.73
N LEU A 180 -7.29 2.65 3.41
CA LEU A 180 -6.71 1.32 3.45
C LEU A 180 -7.70 0.27 3.98
N MET A 181 -8.35 0.55 5.10
CA MET A 181 -9.33 -0.36 5.71
C MET A 181 -10.59 -0.51 4.85
N ALA A 182 -11.01 0.56 4.16
CA ALA A 182 -12.12 0.53 3.23
C ALA A 182 -11.87 -0.44 2.05
N HIS A 183 -10.63 -0.54 1.53
CA HIS A 183 -10.30 -1.50 0.47
C HIS A 183 -10.54 -2.95 0.91
N GLY A 184 -10.11 -3.31 2.12
CA GLY A 184 -10.35 -4.64 2.67
C GLY A 184 -11.85 -4.96 2.78
N SER A 185 -12.64 -3.99 3.25
CA SER A 185 -14.09 -4.10 3.34
C SER A 185 -14.76 -4.30 1.97
N ASP A 186 -14.35 -3.53 0.97
CA ASP A 186 -14.87 -3.64 -0.40
C ASP A 186 -14.63 -5.04 -1.00
N VAL A 187 -13.43 -5.59 -0.83
CA VAL A 187 -13.10 -6.93 -1.30
C VAL A 187 -13.96 -7.98 -0.58
N VAL A 188 -14.06 -7.92 0.74
CA VAL A 188 -14.88 -8.88 1.51
C VAL A 188 -16.33 -8.87 1.03
N ARG A 189 -16.88 -7.68 0.78
CA ARG A 189 -18.24 -7.49 0.27
C ARG A 189 -18.40 -8.00 -1.16
N ALA A 190 -17.48 -7.68 -2.06
CA ALA A 190 -17.54 -8.11 -3.47
C ALA A 190 -17.52 -9.64 -3.63
N TYR A 191 -16.83 -10.34 -2.74
CA TYR A 191 -16.69 -11.80 -2.74
C TYR A 191 -17.50 -12.49 -1.62
N GLN A 192 -18.55 -11.83 -1.13
CA GLN A 192 -19.47 -12.43 -0.17
C GLN A 192 -20.33 -13.51 -0.87
N GLY A 193 -20.47 -14.68 -0.25
CA GLY A 193 -21.31 -15.77 -0.77
C GLY A 193 -20.72 -16.54 -1.97
N GLN A 194 -19.53 -16.18 -2.46
CA GLN A 194 -18.84 -16.97 -3.49
C GLN A 194 -18.15 -18.20 -2.86
N LYS A 195 -18.39 -19.38 -3.42
CA LYS A 195 -17.80 -20.65 -2.96
C LYS A 195 -16.34 -20.77 -3.36
N GLN A 196 -15.53 -21.39 -2.50
CA GLN A 196 -14.10 -21.69 -2.75
C GLN A 196 -13.86 -22.50 -4.05
N GLU A 197 -14.84 -23.32 -4.44
CA GLU A 197 -14.77 -24.26 -5.57
C GLU A 197 -14.94 -23.61 -6.96
N SER A 198 -15.33 -22.33 -7.04
CA SER A 198 -15.41 -21.62 -8.33
C SER A 198 -14.04 -21.21 -8.89
N THR A 199 -12.96 -21.55 -8.20
CA THR A 199 -11.58 -21.25 -8.61
C THR A 199 -10.83 -22.52 -8.98
N CYS A 200 -10.29 -22.58 -10.20
CA CYS A 200 -9.54 -23.73 -10.71
C CYS A 200 -8.47 -24.18 -9.69
N ALA A 201 -8.52 -25.45 -9.29
CA ALA A 201 -7.68 -26.04 -8.25
C ALA A 201 -6.16 -25.88 -8.50
N VAL A 202 -5.75 -25.77 -9.77
CA VAL A 202 -4.36 -25.54 -10.20
C VAL A 202 -3.85 -24.17 -9.76
N THR A 203 -4.70 -23.13 -9.75
CA THR A 203 -4.32 -21.75 -9.44
C THR A 203 -4.26 -21.50 -7.92
N ALA A 204 -5.09 -22.18 -7.14
CA ALA A 204 -5.08 -22.11 -5.67
C ALA A 204 -3.85 -22.77 -5.02
N ALA A 205 -3.21 -23.73 -5.69
CA ALA A 205 -1.93 -24.30 -5.26
C ALA A 205 -0.76 -23.34 -5.53
N MET A 206 -0.79 -22.61 -6.65
CA MET A 206 0.25 -21.65 -7.02
C MET A 206 0.26 -20.41 -6.10
N ILE A 207 -0.91 -19.87 -5.73
CA ILE A 207 -0.98 -18.82 -4.71
C ILE A 207 -0.62 -19.35 -3.32
N ARG A 208 -1.02 -20.57 -2.93
CA ARG A 208 -0.56 -21.13 -1.63
C ARG A 208 0.96 -21.28 -1.53
N ASN A 209 1.64 -21.52 -2.64
CA ASN A 209 3.11 -21.51 -2.71
C ASN A 209 3.70 -20.10 -2.85
N ALA A 210 2.94 -19.11 -3.33
CA ALA A 210 3.34 -17.71 -3.34
C ALA A 210 3.02 -16.97 -2.04
N LEU A 211 2.13 -17.51 -1.21
CA LEU A 211 1.73 -17.03 0.13
C LEU A 211 2.44 -17.77 1.27
N ARG A 212 3.42 -18.62 0.94
CA ARG A 212 4.39 -19.24 1.85
C ARG A 212 5.74 -18.60 1.58
#